data_AF-A0A948JVN0-F1
#
_entry.id   AF-A0A948JVN0-F1
#
_cell.length_a   1.000
_cell.length_b   1.000
_cell.length_c   1.000
_cell.angle_alpha   90.00
_cell.angle_beta   90.00
_cell.angle_gamma   90.00
#
_symmetry.space_group_name_H-M   'P 1'
#
loop_
_entity.id
_entity.type
_entity.pdbx_description
1 polymer ?
#
loop_
_entity_poly.entity_id
_entity_poly.type
_entity_poly.pdbx_seq_one_letter_code
_entity_poly.pdbx_strand_id
1 'polypeptide(L)' 'NIIVHDLRWISWNPSENEKIPFDARTRSLSKRQSGSLIYKGDQGSFQFDKALSPLSPGQSLIFYHGEEVVGGGIMA' A
#
# COMPACT_ATOMS: atom_id res chain seq x y z
N ASN A 1 4.34 -7.90 7.53
CA ASN A 1 4.04 -6.47 7.64
C ASN A 1 5.16 -5.68 7.00
N ILE A 2 4.80 -4.78 6.08
CA ILE A 2 5.69 -3.86 5.40
C ILE A 2 5.38 -2.48 5.94
N ILE A 3 6.40 -1.79 6.42
CA ILE A 3 6.24 -0.40 6.86
C ILE A 3 6.28 0.49 5.63
N VAL A 4 5.37 1.45 5.58
CA VAL A 4 5.21 2.39 4.47
C VAL A 4 5.22 3.79 5.04
N HIS A 5 5.99 4.69 4.44
CA HIS A 5 6.04 6.11 4.78
C HIS A 5 5.74 6.97 3.55
N ASP A 6 5.66 8.29 3.74
CA ASP A 6 5.29 9.26 2.70
C ASP A 6 3.99 8.88 1.97
N LEU A 7 3.00 8.40 2.73
CA LEU A 7 1.68 8.06 2.19
C LEU A 7 1.02 9.31 1.58
N ARG A 8 0.55 9.17 0.35
CA ARG A 8 -0.20 10.20 -0.37
C ARG A 8 -1.43 9.60 -1.02
N TRP A 9 -2.54 10.31 -0.88
CA TRP A 9 -3.84 9.95 -1.45
C TRP A 9 -4.16 10.88 -2.62
N ILE A 10 -4.82 10.35 -3.65
CA ILE A 10 -5.13 11.06 -4.89
C ILE A 10 -6.63 11.37 -4.95
N SER A 11 -7.45 10.35 -5.13
CA SER A 11 -8.89 10.49 -5.39
C SER A 11 -9.74 10.36 -4.14
N TRP A 12 -9.22 9.68 -3.11
CA TRP A 12 -9.96 9.32 -1.91
C TRP A 12 -9.00 9.17 -0.73
N ASN A 13 -9.36 9.74 0.42
CA ASN A 13 -8.65 9.53 1.67
C ASN A 13 -9.46 8.57 2.57
N PRO A 14 -8.95 7.36 2.86
CA PRO A 14 -9.63 6.40 3.71
C PRO A 14 -9.58 6.78 5.20
N SER A 15 -10.26 6.03 6.08
CA SER A 15 -10.26 6.31 7.53
C SER A 15 -8.94 5.88 8.18
N GLU A 16 -8.32 6.76 8.97
CA GLU A 16 -7.12 6.39 9.72
C GLU A 16 -7.40 5.37 10.84
N ASN A 17 -6.37 4.62 11.23
CA ASN A 17 -6.39 3.61 12.30
C ASN A 17 -7.39 2.46 12.09
N GLU A 18 -7.94 2.33 10.88
CA GLU A 18 -8.78 1.20 10.47
C GLU A 18 -8.02 0.30 9.49
N LYS A 19 -8.40 -0.99 9.48
CA LYS A 19 -7.86 -1.96 8.53
C LYS A 19 -8.61 -1.85 7.21
N ILE A 20 -7.96 -1.26 6.21
CA ILE A 20 -8.59 -0.98 4.91
C ILE A 20 -8.01 -1.94 3.86
N PRO A 21 -8.85 -2.67 3.11
CA PRO A 21 -8.40 -3.54 2.04
C PRO A 21 -7.97 -2.74 0.81
N PHE A 22 -6.88 -3.17 0.18
CA PHE A 22 -6.41 -2.64 -1.10
C PHE A 22 -5.83 -3.76 -1.96
N ASP A 23 -5.88 -3.56 -3.26
CA ASP A 23 -4.93 -4.19 -4.16
C ASP A 23 -3.69 -3.30 -4.25
N ALA A 24 -2.50 -3.89 -4.18
CA ALA A 24 -1.26 -3.14 -4.21
C ALA A 24 -0.23 -3.67 -5.22
N ARG A 25 0.59 -2.77 -5.77
CA ARG A 25 1.79 -3.12 -6.54
C ARG A 25 3.04 -2.62 -5.85
N THR A 26 4.05 -3.46 -5.81
CA THR A 26 5.38 -3.15 -5.25
C THR A 26 6.38 -2.74 -6.34
N ARG A 27 6.08 -3.02 -7.62
CA ARG A 27 6.86 -2.62 -8.80
C ARG A 27 5.92 -2.28 -9.96
N SER A 28 6.33 -1.40 -10.86
CA SER A 28 5.51 -0.92 -11.99
C SER A 28 4.90 -2.05 -12.84
N LEU A 29 5.70 -3.08 -13.12
CA LEU A 29 5.32 -4.22 -13.94
C LEU A 29 4.86 -5.44 -13.13
N SER A 30 4.81 -5.37 -11.80
CA SER A 30 4.33 -6.51 -11.00
C SER A 30 2.81 -6.62 -11.07
N LYS A 31 2.30 -7.84 -10.89
CA LYS A 31 0.87 -8.06 -10.67
C LYS A 31 0.39 -7.31 -9.42
N ARG A 32 -0.88 -6.89 -9.43
CA ARG A 32 -1.56 -6.40 -8.22
C ARG A 32 -1.71 -7.58 -7.25
N GLN A 33 -1.57 -7.30 -5.97
CA GLN A 33 -1.72 -8.29 -4.90
C GLN A 33 -2.53 -7.69 -3.77
N SER A 34 -3.51 -8.45 -3.31
CA SER A 34 -4.43 -8.02 -2.27
C SER A 34 -3.77 -8.01 -0.90
N GLY A 35 -4.18 -7.05 -0.08
CA GLY A 35 -3.73 -6.91 1.28
C GLY A 35 -4.54 -5.85 2.02
N SER A 36 -4.06 -5.45 3.19
CA SER A 36 -4.69 -4.38 3.96
C SER A 36 -3.67 -3.41 4.54
N LEU A 37 -4.05 -2.14 4.57
CA LEU A 37 -3.32 -1.05 5.19
C LEU A 37 -3.98 -0.66 6.52
N ILE A 38 -3.17 -0.43 7.53
CA ILE A 38 -3.53 0.41 8.69
C ILE A 38 -2.54 1.56 8.70
N TYR A 39 -3.02 2.79 8.75
CA TYR A 39 -2.17 3.98 8.69
C TYR A 39 -2.66 5.09 9.62
N LYS A 40 -1.75 6.03 9.91
CA LYS A 40 -2.02 7.25 10.67
C LYS A 40 -1.10 8.35 10.13
N GLY A 41 -1.67 9.48 9.69
CA GLY A 41 -0.92 10.51 8.98
C GLY A 41 -0.28 9.97 7.69
N ASP A 42 1.04 10.11 7.56
CA ASP A 42 1.80 9.72 6.37
C ASP A 42 2.50 8.35 6.48
N GLN A 43 2.24 7.60 7.55
CA GLN A 43 2.87 6.30 7.83
C GLN A 43 1.85 5.20 8.07
N GLY A 44 2.19 3.98 7.68
CA GLY A 44 1.33 2.83 7.89
C GLY A 44 2.04 1.48 7.78
N SER A 45 1.30 0.44 8.10
CA SER A 45 1.72 -0.95 7.94
C SER A 45 0.80 -1.63 6.94
N PHE A 46 1.38 -2.16 5.87
CA PHE A 46 0.69 -2.95 4.87
C PHE A 46 0.97 -4.45 5.08
N GLN A 47 -0.07 -5.27 4.98
CA GLN A 47 0.03 -6.72 5.04
C GLN A 47 -0.63 -7.33 3.81
N PHE A 48 0.16 -8.03 2.99
CA PHE A 48 -0.36 -8.83 1.88
C PHE A 48 -1.05 -10.09 2.40
N ASP A 49 -2.09 -10.52 1.72
CA ASP A 49 -2.81 -11.76 2.06
C ASP A 49 -1.97 -13.01 1.80
N LYS A 50 -1.05 -12.92 0.83
CA LYS A 50 -0.09 -13.97 0.50
C LYS A 50 1.33 -13.51 0.79
N ALA A 51 2.17 -14.44 1.22
CA ALA A 51 3.60 -14.18 1.40
C ALA A 51 4.24 -13.76 0.08
N LEU A 52 4.99 -12.66 0.11
CA LEU A 52 5.74 -12.16 -1.04
C LEU A 52 7.20 -12.57 -0.96
N SER A 53 7.84 -12.65 -2.13
CA SER A 53 9.30 -12.61 -2.21
C SER A 53 9.86 -11.36 -1.54
N PRO A 54 11.15 -11.37 -1.13
CA PRO A 54 11.77 -10.22 -0.46
C PRO A 54 11.54 -8.92 -1.24
N LEU A 55 11.00 -7.94 -0.54
CA LEU A 55 10.80 -6.60 -1.08
C LEU A 55 12.04 -5.76 -0.83
N SER A 56 12.33 -4.84 -1.75
CA SER A 56 13.47 -3.94 -1.65
C SER A 56 13.01 -2.65 -0.95
N PRO A 57 13.66 -2.23 0.15
CA PRO A 57 13.47 -0.91 0.75
C PRO A 57 13.61 0.22 -0.29
N GLY A 58 12.87 1.30 -0.08
CA GLY A 58 12.86 2.48 -0.94
C GLY A 58 12.00 2.35 -2.20
N GLN A 59 11.42 1.19 -2.49
CA GLN A 59 10.47 1.04 -3.59
C GLN A 59 9.07 1.55 -3.22
N SER A 60 8.32 2.00 -4.22
CA SER A 60 6.96 2.48 -4.02
C SER A 60 5.97 1.33 -3.83
N LEU A 61 5.03 1.51 -2.90
CA LEU A 61 3.83 0.70 -2.78
C LEU A 61 2.64 1.52 -3.29
N ILE A 62 2.02 1.07 -4.38
CA ILE A 62 0.90 1.77 -5.02
C ILE A 62 -0.40 1.05 -4.69
N PHE A 63 -1.40 1.79 -4.20
CA PHE A 63 -2.71 1.27 -3.81
C PHE A 63 -3.76 1.48 -4.91
N TYR A 64 -4.58 0.46 -5.09
CA TYR A 64 -5.68 0.42 -6.04
C TYR A 64 -6.99 0.11 -5.34
N HIS A 65 -8.08 0.71 -5.85
CA HIS A 65 -9.45 0.34 -5.54
C HIS A 65 -10.17 0.02 -6.85
N GLY A 66 -10.33 -1.27 -7.15
CA GLY A 66 -10.72 -1.72 -8.50
C GLY A 66 -9.65 -1.36 -9.52
N GLU A 67 -10.01 -0.57 -10.54
CA GLU A 67 -9.08 -0.13 -11.59
C GLU A 67 -8.38 1.20 -11.30
N GLU A 68 -8.81 1.91 -10.26
CA GLU A 68 -8.31 3.24 -9.94
C GLU A 68 -7.08 3.20 -9.04
N VAL A 69 -6.09 4.07 -9.31
CA VAL A 69 -4.99 4.35 -8.38
C VAL A 69 -5.48 5.36 -7.36
N VAL A 70 -5.57 4.95 -6.09
CA VAL A 70 -6.10 5.80 -5.03
C VAL A 70 -5.01 6.46 -4.18
N GLY A 71 -3.79 5.93 -4.22
CA GLY A 71 -2.66 6.48 -3.49
C GLY A 71 -1.42 5.59 -3.52
N GLY A 72 -0.48 5.90 -2.64
CA GLY A 72 0.74 5.10 -2.46
C GLY A 72 1.70 5.71 -1.44
N GLY A 73 2.81 5.02 -1.23
CA GLY A 73 3.91 5.49 -0.38
C GLY A 73 5.21 4.75 -0.69
N ILE A 74 6.21 4.91 0.18
CA ILE A 74 7.53 4.30 0.05
C ILE A 74 7.68 3.21 1.11
N MET A 75 8.11 2.01 0.70
CA MET A 75 8.37 0.89 1.61
C MET A 75 9.70 1.12 2.33
N ALA A 76 9.70 1.03 3.66
CA ALA A 76 10.91 1.06 4.48
C ALA A 76 11.64 -0.29 4.51
#